data_AF-A0A924I3F4-F1
#
_entry.id   AF-A0A924I3F4-F1
#
_cell.length_a   1.000
_cell.length_b   1.000
_cell.length_c   1.000
_cell.angle_alpha   90.00
_cell.angle_beta   90.00
_cell.angle_gamma   90.00
#
_symmetry.space_group_name_H-M   'P 1'
#
loop_
_entity.id
_entity.type
_entity.pdbx_description
1 polymer ?
#
loop_
_entity_poly.entity_id
_entity_poly.type
_entity_poly.pdbx_seq_one_letter_code
_entity_poly.pdbx_strand_id
1 'polypeptide(L)'
;HISGQGPENAAGAALFETNCSACHGLQGKGGREFGAPNLTDGIWLYGGDRAALRQTITYAHGGVMPRWNSRLDAVTIRMLAAYVHSLGGGEANPAPAVADAATAPAASVTPAGASLTPATAGGEANVGT
;
A
#
# COMPACT_ATOMS: atom_id res chain seq x y z
N HIS A 1 -20.71 -2.38 -20.19
CA HIS A 1 -19.48 -3.09 -19.82
C HIS A 1 -18.84 -3.64 -21.09
N ILE A 2 -17.69 -3.11 -21.51
CA ILE A 2 -16.96 -3.68 -22.65
C ILE A 2 -16.18 -4.88 -22.13
N SER A 3 -16.86 -6.03 -22.07
CA SER A 3 -16.38 -7.30 -21.52
C SER A 3 -15.49 -8.09 -22.50
N GLY A 4 -14.76 -7.41 -23.40
CA GLY A 4 -14.01 -8.08 -24.48
C GLY A 4 -14.89 -8.72 -25.57
N GLN A 5 -16.17 -8.35 -25.66
CA GLN A 5 -17.14 -8.92 -26.60
C GLN A 5 -17.33 -8.10 -27.88
N GLY A 6 -16.40 -7.19 -28.18
CA GLY A 6 -16.40 -6.44 -29.44
C GLY A 6 -15.63 -7.17 -30.53
N PRO A 7 -15.96 -6.96 -31.82
CA PRO A 7 -15.16 -7.48 -32.92
C PRO A 7 -13.74 -6.90 -32.86
N GLU A 8 -12.75 -7.71 -33.24
CA GLU A 8 -11.36 -7.29 -33.33
C GLU A 8 -11.19 -6.11 -34.32
N ASN A 9 -10.33 -5.17 -33.96
CA ASN A 9 -10.00 -4.01 -34.79
C ASN A 9 -8.49 -3.94 -34.99
N ALA A 10 -8.02 -4.36 -36.16
CA ALA A 10 -6.59 -4.41 -36.48
C ALA A 10 -5.92 -3.03 -36.40
N ALA A 11 -6.61 -1.95 -36.80
CA ALA A 11 -6.07 -0.59 -36.69
C ALA A 11 -5.93 -0.16 -35.22
N GLY A 12 -6.91 -0.51 -34.38
CA GLY A 12 -6.83 -0.30 -32.94
C GLY A 12 -5.70 -1.08 -32.28
N ALA A 13 -5.48 -2.33 -32.70
CA ALA A 13 -4.38 -3.16 -32.20
C ALA A 13 -3.00 -2.56 -32.54
N ALA A 14 -2.79 -2.10 -33.78
CA ALA A 14 -1.53 -1.45 -34.18
C ALA A 14 -1.25 -0.14 -33.40
N LEU A 15 -2.29 0.66 -33.17
CA LEU A 15 -2.18 1.87 -32.35
C LEU A 15 -1.85 1.54 -30.88
N PHE A 16 -2.48 0.49 -30.34
CA PHE A 16 -2.20 0.01 -28.98
C PHE A 16 -0.75 -0.45 -28.84
N GLU A 17 -0.26 -1.26 -29.79
CA GLU A 17 1.12 -1.73 -29.80
C GLU A 17 2.11 -0.56 -29.83
N THR A 18 1.83 0.47 -30.63
CA THR A 18 2.73 1.63 -30.79
C THR A 18 2.72 2.58 -29.58
N ASN A 19 1.57 2.80 -28.95
CA ASN A 19 1.40 3.90 -27.99
C ASN A 19 1.11 3.46 -26.55
N CYS A 20 0.50 2.30 -26.36
CA CYS A 20 -0.04 1.87 -25.06
C CYS A 20 0.76 0.72 -24.44
N SER A 21 1.35 -0.14 -25.29
CA SER A 21 2.06 -1.35 -24.85
C SER A 21 3.28 -1.06 -23.98
N ALA A 22 3.89 0.11 -24.12
CA ALA A 22 5.04 0.52 -23.31
C ALA A 22 4.71 0.54 -21.80
N CYS A 23 3.46 0.87 -21.43
CA CYS A 23 3.02 0.89 -20.03
C CYS A 23 2.11 -0.29 -19.68
N HIS A 24 1.26 -0.74 -20.61
CA HIS A 24 0.27 -1.80 -20.33
C HIS A 24 0.70 -3.19 -20.80
N GLY A 25 1.89 -3.32 -21.38
CA GLY A 25 2.38 -4.54 -22.01
C GLY A 25 1.67 -4.87 -23.33
N LEU A 26 2.28 -5.73 -24.15
CA LEU A 26 1.72 -6.14 -25.45
C LEU A 26 0.35 -6.82 -25.32
N GLN A 27 0.10 -7.49 -24.20
CA GLN A 27 -1.17 -8.18 -23.92
C GLN A 27 -2.16 -7.33 -23.12
N GLY A 28 -1.84 -6.06 -22.82
CA GLY A 28 -2.72 -5.18 -22.03
C GLY A 28 -2.88 -5.59 -20.57
N LYS A 29 -1.96 -6.39 -20.02
CA LYS A 29 -2.01 -6.90 -18.64
C LYS A 29 -1.54 -5.88 -17.59
N GLY A 30 -1.12 -4.70 -18.01
CA GLY A 30 -0.62 -3.66 -17.12
C GLY A 30 0.88 -3.78 -16.87
N GLY A 31 1.42 -2.78 -16.17
CA GLY A 31 2.83 -2.65 -15.82
C GLY A 31 2.95 -2.05 -14.43
N ARG A 32 3.42 -2.84 -13.46
CA ARG A 32 3.50 -2.46 -12.03
C ARG A 32 4.42 -1.26 -11.83
N GLU A 33 5.51 -1.23 -12.56
CA GLU A 33 6.53 -0.18 -12.59
C GLU A 33 5.96 1.19 -13.00
N PHE A 34 4.90 1.21 -13.81
CA PHE A 34 4.20 2.43 -14.22
C PHE A 34 2.91 2.67 -13.43
N GLY A 35 2.52 1.75 -12.55
CA GLY A 35 1.19 1.74 -11.94
C GLY A 35 0.06 1.58 -12.96
N ALA A 36 0.36 1.03 -14.14
CA ALA A 36 -0.59 0.90 -15.23
C ALA A 36 -1.55 -0.28 -14.96
N PRO A 37 -2.88 -0.06 -14.97
CA PRO A 37 -3.84 -1.12 -14.70
C PRO A 37 -3.86 -2.17 -15.82
N ASN A 38 -4.35 -3.35 -15.48
CA ASN A 38 -4.72 -4.36 -16.45
C ASN A 38 -6.00 -3.93 -17.18
N LEU A 39 -5.94 -3.86 -18.51
CA LEU A 39 -7.04 -3.41 -19.36
C LEU A 39 -7.91 -4.57 -19.86
N THR A 40 -7.54 -5.80 -19.50
CA THR A 40 -8.22 -7.04 -19.92
C THR A 40 -9.02 -7.68 -18.81
N ASP A 41 -8.91 -7.19 -17.56
CA ASP A 41 -9.80 -7.61 -16.50
C ASP A 41 -11.08 -6.77 -16.49
N GLY A 42 -12.15 -7.32 -15.91
CA GLY A 42 -13.44 -6.64 -15.83
C GLY A 42 -13.46 -5.48 -14.82
N ILE A 43 -12.31 -5.06 -14.27
CA ILE A 43 -12.22 -4.18 -13.11
C ILE A 43 -11.79 -2.77 -13.56
N TRP A 44 -12.68 -1.79 -13.40
CA TRP A 44 -12.46 -0.43 -13.90
C TRP A 44 -12.68 0.61 -12.80
N LEU A 45 -11.67 1.43 -12.52
CA LEU A 45 -11.74 2.51 -11.53
C LEU A 45 -12.58 3.71 -12.00
N TYR A 46 -12.56 4.01 -13.31
CA TYR A 46 -13.15 5.21 -13.90
C TYR A 46 -14.31 4.90 -14.87
N GLY A 47 -14.87 3.68 -14.79
CA GLY A 47 -15.92 3.19 -15.67
C GLY A 47 -15.39 2.45 -16.90
N GLY A 48 -16.05 1.34 -17.26
CA GLY A 48 -15.65 0.43 -18.34
C GLY A 48 -16.62 0.42 -19.54
N ASP A 49 -17.39 1.49 -19.74
CA ASP A 49 -18.22 1.67 -20.93
C ASP A 49 -17.50 2.49 -22.03
N ARG A 50 -18.07 2.51 -23.24
CA ARG A 50 -17.45 3.16 -24.41
C ARG A 50 -17.23 4.66 -24.21
N ALA A 51 -18.11 5.35 -23.51
CA ALA A 51 -17.95 6.78 -23.27
C ALA A 51 -16.85 7.03 -22.25
N ALA A 52 -16.84 6.27 -21.14
CA ALA A 52 -15.81 6.35 -20.12
C ALA A 52 -14.40 6.02 -20.66
N LEU A 53 -14.26 5.01 -21.53
CA LEU A 53 -12.96 4.70 -22.15
C LEU A 53 -12.49 5.79 -23.10
N ARG A 54 -13.38 6.35 -23.93
CA ARG A 54 -13.03 7.49 -24.79
C ARG A 54 -12.57 8.70 -23.98
N GLN A 55 -13.25 8.97 -22.87
CA GLN A 55 -12.86 10.04 -21.94
C GLN A 55 -11.47 9.78 -21.37
N THR A 56 -11.24 8.55 -20.88
CA THR A 56 -9.97 8.13 -20.30
C THR A 56 -8.81 8.26 -21.29
N ILE A 57 -8.98 7.81 -22.54
CA ILE A 57 -7.93 7.91 -23.57
C ILE A 57 -7.70 9.36 -23.99
N THR A 58 -8.76 10.17 -24.10
CA THR A 58 -8.66 11.57 -24.57
C THR A 58 -7.99 12.47 -23.54
N TYR A 59 -8.34 12.32 -22.26
CA TYR A 59 -7.96 13.28 -21.23
C TYR A 59 -6.98 12.75 -20.19
N ALA A 60 -6.68 11.44 -20.23
CA ALA A 60 -5.92 10.74 -19.20
C ALA A 60 -6.51 10.91 -17.79
N HIS A 61 -5.87 10.27 -16.81
CA HIS A 61 -6.15 10.45 -15.39
C HIS A 61 -4.85 10.75 -14.64
N GLY A 62 -4.90 11.65 -13.67
CA GLY A 62 -3.76 12.07 -12.84
C GLY A 62 -4.01 11.82 -11.36
N GLY A 63 -4.44 10.61 -11.00
CA GLY A 63 -4.73 10.26 -9.61
C GLY A 63 -3.48 10.37 -8.73
N VAL A 64 -3.55 11.17 -7.67
CA VAL A 64 -2.47 11.31 -6.68
C VAL A 64 -2.97 10.80 -5.34
N MET A 65 -2.31 9.79 -4.79
CA MET A 65 -2.49 9.40 -3.38
C MET A 65 -1.58 10.28 -2.52
N PRO A 66 -2.14 11.16 -1.65
CA PRO A 66 -1.32 12.04 -0.84
C PRO A 66 -0.39 11.28 0.10
N ARG A 67 0.75 11.88 0.43
CA ARG A 67 1.60 11.39 1.51
C ARG A 67 0.91 11.64 2.86
N TRP A 68 0.76 10.59 3.68
CA TRP A 68 0.01 10.65 4.94
C TRP A 68 0.83 10.86 6.21
N ASN A 69 2.15 10.71 6.15
CA ASN A 69 3.00 10.75 7.34
C ASN A 69 3.25 12.15 7.93
N SER A 70 2.74 13.21 7.32
CA SER A 70 2.66 14.53 7.95
C SER A 70 1.42 14.68 8.83
N ARG A 71 0.46 13.76 8.73
CA ARG A 71 -0.84 13.79 9.44
C ARG A 71 -1.03 12.60 10.39
N LEU A 72 -0.37 11.48 10.10
CA LEU A 72 -0.50 10.23 10.86
C LEU A 72 0.88 9.76 11.32
N ASP A 73 0.96 9.25 12.55
CA ASP A 73 2.17 8.64 13.07
C ASP A 73 2.44 7.25 12.47
N ALA A 74 3.65 6.72 12.68
CA ALA A 74 4.09 5.46 12.10
C ALA A 74 3.31 4.23 12.59
N VAL A 75 2.83 4.23 13.84
CA VAL A 75 2.03 3.13 14.39
C VAL A 75 0.65 3.13 13.73
N THR A 76 0.02 4.29 13.64
CA THR A 76 -1.28 4.46 12.97
C THR A 76 -1.22 4.05 11.49
N ILE A 77 -0.15 4.42 10.77
CA ILE A 77 0.03 4.00 9.36
C ILE A 77 0.16 2.48 9.24
N ARG A 78 0.88 1.81 10.15
CA ARG A 78 1.00 0.33 10.13
C ARG A 78 -0.33 -0.36 10.39
N MET A 79 -1.12 0.16 11.34
CA MET A 79 -2.46 -0.36 11.62
C MET A 79 -3.39 -0.21 10.41
N LEU A 80 -3.35 0.95 9.74
CA LEU A 80 -4.12 1.18 8.52
C LEU A 80 -3.67 0.28 7.37
N ALA A 81 -2.37 0.07 7.19
CA ALA A 81 -1.84 -0.83 6.18
C ALA A 81 -2.31 -2.28 6.41
N ALA A 82 -2.27 -2.76 7.65
CA ALA A 82 -2.78 -4.08 8.02
C ALA A 82 -4.30 -4.20 7.75
N TYR A 83 -5.07 -3.17 8.07
CA TYR A 83 -6.50 -3.14 7.78
C TYR A 83 -6.80 -3.19 6.27
N VAL A 84 -6.15 -2.34 5.46
CA VAL A 84 -6.31 -2.36 4.00
C VAL A 84 -5.92 -3.72 3.41
N HIS A 85 -4.88 -4.37 3.94
CA HIS A 85 -4.51 -5.72 3.54
C HIS A 85 -5.62 -6.74 3.85
N SER A 86 -6.26 -6.62 5.01
CA SER A 86 -7.38 -7.49 5.41
C SER A 86 -8.62 -7.37 4.52
N LEU A 87 -8.79 -6.25 3.81
CA LEU A 87 -9.89 -6.06 2.84
C LEU A 87 -9.66 -6.83 1.53
N GLY A 88 -8.56 -7.57 1.39
CA GLY A 88 -8.14 -8.22 0.15
C GLY A 88 -7.23 -7.35 -0.72
N GLY A 89 -6.77 -6.22 -0.19
CA GLY A 89 -5.72 -5.40 -0.82
C GLY A 89 -4.32 -5.96 -0.58
N GLY A 90 -3.36 -5.61 -1.43
CA GLY A 90 -1.96 -6.07 -1.31
C GLY A 90 -1.75 -7.50 -1.83
N GLU A 91 -0.54 -7.79 -2.33
CA GLU A 91 -0.18 -9.16 -2.67
C GLU A 91 0.10 -9.95 -1.40
N ALA A 92 -0.03 -11.27 -1.47
CA ALA A 92 0.48 -12.14 -0.41
C ALA A 92 1.94 -11.75 -0.18
N ASN A 93 2.31 -11.49 1.08
CA ASN A 93 3.72 -11.31 1.42
C ASN A 93 4.48 -12.51 0.84
N PRO A 94 5.36 -12.32 -0.18
CA PRO A 94 6.28 -13.39 -0.49
C PRO A 94 7.02 -13.68 0.81
N ALA A 95 7.17 -14.96 1.14
CA ALA A 95 7.96 -15.38 2.30
C ALA A 95 9.25 -14.57 2.27
N PRO A 96 9.67 -13.95 3.39
CA PRO A 96 10.78 -13.02 3.37
C PRO A 96 11.96 -13.71 2.72
N ALA A 97 12.36 -13.23 1.53
CA ALA A 97 13.73 -13.40 1.11
C ALA A 97 14.52 -12.86 2.30
N VAL A 98 15.24 -13.76 2.97
CA VAL A 98 15.97 -13.50 4.20
C VAL A 98 16.84 -12.27 3.99
N ALA A 99 16.28 -11.10 4.28
CA ALA A 99 17.01 -9.88 4.38
C ALA A 99 17.71 -10.01 5.72
N ASP A 100 19.00 -10.30 5.64
CA ASP A 100 19.90 -10.31 6.78
C ASP A 100 19.55 -9.12 7.67
N ALA A 101 19.06 -9.46 8.87
CA ALA A 101 18.75 -8.55 9.94
C ALA A 101 20.06 -7.98 10.49
N ALA A 102 20.72 -7.14 9.71
CA ALA A 102 21.91 -6.41 10.09
C ALA A 102 22.02 -5.15 9.22
N THR A 103 21.22 -4.13 9.56
CA THR A 103 21.62 -2.70 9.64
C THR A 103 20.36 -1.84 9.77
N ALA A 104 19.63 -2.01 10.87
CA ALA A 104 18.83 -0.93 11.43
C ALA A 104 19.46 -0.59 12.78
N PRO A 105 19.96 0.65 13.02
CA PRO A 105 20.46 0.98 14.34
C PRO A 105 19.29 0.97 15.31
N ALA A 106 19.46 0.22 16.40
CA ALA A 106 18.55 0.19 17.52
C ALA A 106 18.38 1.62 18.06
N ALA A 107 17.24 2.24 17.77
CA ALA A 107 16.80 3.41 18.50
C ALA A 107 16.48 2.94 19.93
N SER A 108 17.31 3.38 20.86
CA SER A 108 17.22 3.11 22.29
C SER A 108 15.86 3.51 22.84
N VAL A 109 15.04 2.51 23.13
CA VAL A 109 13.86 2.67 23.98
C VAL A 109 14.37 2.65 25.42
N THR A 110 14.68 3.81 25.97
CA THR A 110 14.87 3.96 27.42
C THR A 110 13.49 3.97 28.07
N PRO A 111 13.14 3.02 28.95
CA PRO A 111 11.94 3.17 29.75
C PRO A 111 12.16 4.31 30.74
N ALA A 112 11.34 5.35 30.66
CA ALA A 112 11.29 6.40 31.66
C ALA A 112 10.97 5.77 33.03
N GLY A 113 11.89 5.95 33.98
CA GLY A 113 11.77 5.43 35.33
C GLY A 113 10.51 5.95 36.02
N ALA A 114 9.65 5.02 36.44
CA ALA A 114 8.61 5.29 37.42
C ALA A 114 9.29 5.44 38.79
N SER A 115 9.40 6.69 39.26
CA SER A 115 9.80 7.00 40.63
C SER A 115 8.65 6.66 41.57
N LEU A 116 8.72 5.51 42.22
CA LEU A 116 7.93 5.20 43.42
C LEU A 116 8.77 5.58 44.64
N THR A 117 8.37 6.62 45.35
CA THR A 117 8.89 6.94 46.69
C THR A 117 8.25 5.98 47.71
N PRO A 118 9.02 5.32 48.59
CA PRO A 118 8.42 4.59 49.70
C PRO A 118 8.04 5.56 50.83
N ALA A 119 6.79 5.45 51.28
CA ALA A 119 6.28 6.11 52.47
C ALA A 119 6.91 5.48 53.72
N THR A 120 7.50 6.30 54.59
CA THR A 120 8.00 5.93 55.90
C THR A 120 6.83 5.60 56.83
N ALA A 121 6.75 4.36 57.31
CA ALA A 121 5.96 3.98 58.49
C ALA A 121 6.92 3.41 59.54
N GLY A 122 6.89 4.00 60.73
CA GLY A 122 7.69 3.57 61.87
C GLY A 122 7.18 2.29 62.53
N GLY A 123 8.00 1.73 63.42
CA GLY A 123 7.60 0.64 64.30
C GLY A 123 8.76 -0.21 64.84
N GLU A 124 9.29 0.22 65.99
CA GLU A 124 9.73 -0.60 67.13
C GLU A 124 10.73 -1.75 66.94
N ALA A 125 11.90 -1.63 67.59
CA ALA A 125 12.71 -2.78 67.98
C ALA A 125 13.28 -2.59 69.39
N ASN A 126 12.92 -3.56 70.21
CA ASN A 126 13.19 -3.77 71.63
C ASN A 126 14.46 -4.63 71.78
N VAL A 127 15.42 -4.21 72.62
CA VAL A 127 16.52 -5.05 73.17
C VAL A 127 16.87 -4.43 74.53
N GLY A 128 16.81 -5.08 75.69
CA GLY A 128 16.76 -6.51 75.97
C GLY A 128 18.14 -7.05 76.35
N THR A 129 18.53 -6.80 77.61
CA THR A 129 19.72 -7.29 78.35
C THR A 129 20.98 -6.43 78.30
#